data_AF-A0A2U0TPY9-F1
#
_entry.id   AF-A0A2U0TPY9-F1
#
_cell.length_a   1.000
_cell.length_b   1.000
_cell.length_c   1.000
_cell.angle_alpha   90.00
_cell.angle_beta   90.00
_cell.angle_gamma   90.00
#
_symmetry.space_group_name_H-M   'P 1'
#
loop_
_entity.id
_entity.type
_entity.pdbx_description
1 polymer ?
#
loop_
_entity_poly.entity_id
_entity_poly.type
_entity_poly.pdbx_seq_one_letter_code
_entity_poly.pdbx_strand_id
1 'polypeptide(L)' 'MKTSIVLIFMIILPITFGFETLTNDTVYICKGPYSKKYHYDKNCRGLSNCSTEIYSVSKKESQNSGRTLCGLED' A
#
# COMPACT_ATOMS: atom_id res chain seq x y z
N MET A 1 -19.28 41.13 -16.32
CA MET A 1 -19.37 39.81 -16.97
C MET A 1 -18.04 39.05 -16.97
N LYS A 2 -16.91 39.71 -17.25
CA LYS A 2 -15.57 39.08 -17.34
C LYS A 2 -15.02 38.63 -15.98
N THR A 3 -15.24 39.43 -14.94
CA THR A 3 -14.78 39.18 -13.57
C THR A 3 -15.57 38.07 -12.86
N SER A 4 -16.87 37.94 -13.17
CA SER A 4 -17.72 36.85 -12.62
C SER A 4 -17.36 35.48 -13.19
N ILE A 5 -16.85 35.39 -14.43
CA ILE A 5 -16.40 34.13 -15.05
C ILE A 5 -15.07 33.66 -14.43
N VAL A 6 -14.18 34.58 -14.07
CA VAL A 6 -12.89 34.27 -13.43
C VAL A 6 -13.07 33.66 -12.04
N LEU A 7 -14.05 34.14 -11.26
CA LEU A 7 -14.35 33.62 -9.93
C LEU A 7 -14.89 32.18 -9.97
N ILE A 8 -15.64 31.83 -11.01
CA ILE A 8 -16.18 30.47 -11.20
C ILE A 8 -15.04 29.50 -11.56
N PHE A 9 -14.07 29.92 -12.37
CA PHE A 9 -12.95 29.06 -12.78
C PHE A 9 -11.99 28.71 -11.62
N MET A 10 -11.85 29.58 -10.62
CA MET A 10 -10.99 29.35 -9.45
C MET A 10 -11.55 28.33 -8.45
N ILE A 11 -12.88 28.15 -8.42
CA ILE A 11 -13.56 27.26 -7.46
C ILE A 11 -13.67 25.83 -8.02
N ILE A 12 -13.67 25.65 -9.35
CA ILE A 12 -13.89 24.34 -9.99
C ILE A 12 -12.57 23.58 -10.21
N LEU A 13 -11.44 24.28 -10.32
CA LEU A 13 -10.13 23.69 -10.60
C LEU A 13 -9.56 22.73 -9.52
N PRO A 14 -9.85 22.87 -8.21
CA PRO A 14 -9.33 21.94 -7.20
C PRO A 14 -10.18 20.68 -7.02
N ILE A 15 -11.40 20.60 -7.57
CA ILE A 15 -12.35 19.51 -7.30
C ILE A 15 -12.01 18.24 -8.09
N THR A 16 -11.15 18.33 -9.12
CA THR A 16 -10.78 17.18 -9.96
C THR A 16 -9.59 16.38 -9.45
N PHE A 17 -8.90 16.84 -8.40
CA PHE A 17 -7.82 16.09 -7.78
C PHE A 17 -8.39 15.18 -6.70
N GLY A 18 -8.67 13.93 -7.06
CA GLY A 18 -8.99 12.88 -6.10
C GLY A 18 -7.87 12.76 -5.07
N PHE A 19 -8.21 12.97 -3.81
CA PHE A 19 -7.30 12.71 -2.70
C PHE A 19 -7.11 11.19 -2.60
N GLU A 20 -6.04 10.65 -3.18
CA GLU A 20 -5.62 9.29 -2.87
C GLU A 20 -5.18 9.26 -1.42
N THR A 21 -6.03 8.72 -0.55
CA THR A 21 -5.63 8.35 0.80
C THR A 21 -4.51 7.32 0.66
N LEU A 22 -3.27 7.75 0.87
CA LEU A 22 -2.13 6.86 1.00
C LEU A 22 -2.31 6.09 2.31
N THR A 23 -3.19 5.09 2.30
CA THR A 23 -3.25 4.10 3.37
C THR A 23 -1.95 3.31 3.26
N ASN A 24 -0.93 3.78 4.00
CA ASN A 24 0.31 3.04 4.21
C ASN A 24 -0.03 1.83 5.08
N ASP A 25 -0.72 0.86 4.47
CA ASP A 25 -0.96 -0.44 5.07
C ASP A 25 0.42 -1.05 5.29
N THR A 26 0.84 -1.04 6.56
CA THR A 26 2.06 -1.70 6.97
C THR A 26 1.82 -3.20 6.87
N VAL A 27 2.69 -3.91 6.15
CA VAL A 27 2.63 -5.35 5.97
C VAL A 27 3.96 -5.98 6.38
N TYR A 28 3.92 -7.28 6.63
CA TYR A 28 5.08 -8.05 7.06
C TYR A 28 5.57 -8.94 5.92
N ILE A 29 6.89 -9.03 5.76
CA ILE A 29 7.55 -9.89 4.76
C ILE A 29 8.71 -10.67 5.37
N CYS A 30 8.93 -11.88 4.86
CA CYS A 30 10.20 -12.59 5.01
C CYS A 30 11.14 -12.21 3.85
N LYS A 31 12.45 -12.08 4.06
CA LYS A 31 13.43 -11.77 2.99
C LYS A 31 14.25 -12.98 2.53
N GLY A 32 13.84 -14.19 2.90
CA GLY A 32 14.44 -15.42 2.37
C GLY A 32 14.30 -15.55 0.84
N PRO A 33 15.18 -16.33 0.18
CA PRO A 33 15.29 -16.39 -1.28
C PRO A 33 14.01 -16.84 -2.00
N TYR A 34 13.15 -17.60 -1.31
CA TYR A 34 11.88 -18.11 -1.85
C TYR A 34 10.65 -17.34 -1.40
N SER A 35 10.84 -16.26 -0.63
CA SER A 35 9.73 -15.48 -0.09
C SER A 35 9.09 -14.64 -1.20
N LYS A 36 7.86 -15.00 -1.59
CA LYS A 36 7.06 -14.32 -2.63
C LYS A 36 5.78 -13.66 -2.09
N LYS A 37 5.58 -13.74 -0.78
CA LYS A 37 4.34 -13.33 -0.12
C LYS A 37 4.54 -12.16 0.83
N TYR A 38 3.47 -11.44 1.09
CA TYR A 38 3.35 -10.48 2.18
C TYR A 38 2.16 -10.82 3.06
N HIS A 39 2.20 -10.34 4.29
CA HIS A 39 1.32 -10.73 5.38
C HIS A 39 0.76 -9.50 6.08
N TYR A 40 -0.52 -9.51 6.47
CA TYR A 40 -1.11 -8.45 7.28
C TYR A 40 -0.82 -8.68 8.76
N ASP A 41 -0.74 -9.93 9.20
CA ASP A 41 -0.32 -10.30 10.55
C ASP A 41 1.15 -10.73 10.60
N LYS A 42 1.90 -10.18 11.55
CA LYS A 42 3.29 -10.59 11.85
C LYS A 42 3.38 -12.04 12.32
N ASN A 43 2.30 -12.59 12.87
CA ASN A 43 2.21 -13.95 13.39
C ASN A 43 1.51 -14.92 12.42
N CYS A 44 1.27 -14.53 11.16
CA CYS A 44 0.65 -15.38 10.16
C CYS A 44 1.34 -16.75 10.09
N ARG A 45 0.56 -17.84 10.02
CA ARG A 45 1.10 -19.21 9.86
C ARG A 45 2.04 -19.35 8.66
N GLY A 46 1.84 -18.55 7.60
CA GLY A 46 2.72 -18.53 6.45
C GLY A 46 4.15 -18.03 6.73
N LEU A 47 4.38 -17.38 7.87
CA LEU A 47 5.70 -16.92 8.31
C LEU A 47 6.45 -17.94 9.19
N SER A 48 5.85 -19.10 9.51
CA SER A 48 6.41 -20.08 10.46
C SER A 48 7.78 -20.63 10.05
N ASN A 49 8.05 -20.67 8.74
CA ASN A 49 9.31 -21.17 8.16
C ASN A 49 10.21 -20.03 7.65
N CYS A 50 9.98 -18.77 8.07
CA CYS A 50 10.85 -17.69 7.67
C CYS A 50 12.26 -17.92 8.20
N SER A 51 13.23 -18.03 7.28
CA SER A 51 14.65 -18.27 7.61
C SER A 51 15.43 -16.99 7.94
N THR A 52 14.73 -15.85 7.99
CA THR A 52 15.28 -14.52 8.30
C THR A 52 14.42 -13.86 9.37
N GLU A 53 14.71 -12.60 9.68
CA GLU A 53 13.78 -11.77 10.43
C GLU A 53 12.51 -11.48 9.62
N ILE A 54 11.45 -11.09 10.34
CA ILE A 54 10.20 -10.58 9.76
C ILE A 54 10.31 -9.06 9.67
N TYR A 55 10.25 -8.54 8.45
CA TYR A 55 10.40 -7.12 8.15
C TYR A 55 9.04 -6.46 7.96
N SER A 56 8.90 -5.27 8.53
CA SER A 56 7.74 -4.40 8.34
C SER A 56 8.02 -3.46 7.17
N VAL A 57 7.17 -3.47 6.14
CA VAL A 57 7.29 -2.65 4.93
C VAL A 57 5.93 -2.06 4.54
N SER A 58 5.90 -1.11 3.63
CA SER A 58 4.62 -0.67 3.06
C SER A 58 4.06 -1.74 2.11
N LYS A 59 2.74 -1.88 2.07
CA LYS A 59 2.06 -2.75 1.10
C LYS A 59 2.45 -2.43 -0.35
N LYS A 60 2.59 -1.14 -0.67
CA LYS A 60 3.03 -0.66 -1.98
C LYS A 60 4.44 -1.13 -2.33
N GLU A 61 5.40 -0.99 -1.42
CA GLU A 61 6.77 -1.49 -1.60
C GLU A 61 6.79 -3.01 -1.83
N SER A 62 6.00 -3.74 -1.04
CA SER A 62 5.87 -5.19 -1.18
C SER A 62 5.30 -5.61 -2.54
N GLN A 63 4.23 -4.96 -2.98
CA GLN A 63 3.61 -5.19 -4.29
C GLN A 63 4.55 -4.82 -5.44
N ASN A 64 5.25 -3.68 -5.33
CA ASN A 64 6.26 -3.25 -6.31
C ASN A 64 7.42 -4.24 -6.43
N SER A 65 7.71 -4.97 -5.35
CA SER A 65 8.70 -6.05 -5.32
C SER A 65 8.19 -7.37 -5.90
N GLY A 66 6.98 -7.39 -6.50
CA GLY A 66 6.36 -8.57 -7.09
C GLY A 66 5.76 -9.55 -6.09
N ARG A 67 5.57 -9.14 -4.83
CA ARG A 67 5.00 -10.00 -3.79
C ARG A 67 3.47 -9.97 -3.85
N THR A 68 2.86 -11.10 -3.51
CA THR A 68 1.40 -11.27 -3.47
C THR A 68 0.92 -11.58 -2.05
N LEU A 69 -0.37 -11.39 -1.77
CA LEU A 69 -0.92 -11.70 -0.45
C LEU A 69 -0.75 -13.21 -0.14
N CYS A 70 -0.44 -13.52 1.13
CA CYS A 70 -0.46 -14.89 1.62
C CYS A 70 -1.90 -15.44 1.61
N GLY A 71 -2.09 -16.70 1.23
CA GLY A 71 -3.41 -17.33 1.21
C GLY A 71 -3.87 -17.88 2.56
N LEU A 72 -3.08 -17.69 3.61
CA LEU A 72 -3.32 -18.19 4.98
C LEU A 72 -3.55 -17.05 5.97
N GLU A 73 -3.82 -15.84 5.47
CA GLU A 73 -4.26 -14.73 6.32
C GLU A 73 -5.70 -15.04 6.75
N ASP A 74 -5.88 -15.30 8.05
CA ASP A 74 -7.19 -15.45 8.71
C ASP A 74 -7.52 -14.18 9.50
#